data_AF-A0A821WLI2-F1
#
_entry.id   AF-A0A821WLI2-F1
#
_cell.length_a   1.000
_cell.length_b   1.000
_cell.length_c   1.000
_cell.angle_alpha   90.00
_cell.angle_beta   90.00
_cell.angle_gamma   90.00
#
_symmetry.space_group_name_H-M   'P 1'
#
loop_
_entity.id
_entity.type
_entity.pdbx_description
1 polymer ?
#
loop_
_entity_poly.entity_id
_entity_poly.type
_entity_poly.pdbx_seq_one_letter_code
_entity_poly.pdbx_strand_id
1 'polypeptide(L)'
;MFDFLSLNVFHQDLNEAYTTGRLSCEDGSALRYIDYAIIEQQTPMTAASTFWLDSLRDCKIDHHLSLPFDRHRVSDEHRTGRGISASFSFSEHLSRTFIAYASMSKITLENMALASYYAFLFKLTNGEKDLCIGMNTRGRYKPELMPIIGMFVNVIPLRCKLDPCWSFARLVKEVHQMATDSSHYSYFPLQRILAQHPLVSKPAFLDTSFQFDSNTTQNMSNEIILDDVRLSLVPYSTKIGTDEI
;
A
#
# COMPACT_ATOMS: atom_id res chain seq x y z
N MET A 1 -13.88 7.65 -9.53
CA MET A 1 -13.20 6.98 -8.38
C MET A 1 -11.74 7.35 -8.47
N PHE A 2 -11.11 7.80 -7.38
CA PHE A 2 -9.73 8.28 -7.37
C PHE A 2 -9.05 7.95 -6.04
N ASP A 3 -7.72 7.90 -6.05
CA ASP A 3 -6.91 7.58 -4.87
C ASP A 3 -6.60 8.79 -3.97
N PHE A 4 -5.96 8.53 -2.82
CA PHE A 4 -5.60 9.58 -1.86
C PHE A 4 -4.68 10.67 -2.46
N LEU A 5 -3.75 10.31 -3.35
CA LEU A 5 -2.88 11.30 -3.99
C LEU A 5 -3.64 12.20 -4.98
N SER A 6 -4.70 11.69 -5.60
CA SER A 6 -5.57 12.49 -6.46
C SER A 6 -6.30 13.59 -5.71
N LEU A 7 -6.55 13.42 -4.40
CA LEU A 7 -7.11 14.50 -3.58
C LEU A 7 -6.19 15.71 -3.58
N ASN A 8 -4.88 15.51 -3.49
CA ASN A 8 -3.94 16.63 -3.52
C ASN A 8 -3.98 17.39 -4.86
N VAL A 9 -4.00 16.66 -5.98
CA VAL A 9 -4.15 17.28 -7.31
C VAL A 9 -5.43 18.09 -7.38
N PHE A 10 -6.56 17.50 -6.94
CA PHE A 10 -7.84 18.18 -6.88
C PHE A 10 -7.79 19.44 -6.00
N HIS A 11 -7.15 19.38 -4.83
CA HIS A 11 -7.00 20.54 -3.94
C HIS A 11 -6.19 21.66 -4.58
N GLN A 12 -5.10 21.33 -5.27
CA GLN A 12 -4.27 22.29 -5.97
C GLN A 12 -5.05 22.97 -7.10
N ASP A 13 -5.70 22.19 -7.96
CA ASP A 13 -6.50 22.70 -9.08
C ASP A 13 -7.67 23.57 -8.59
N LEU A 14 -8.31 23.17 -7.50
CA LEU A 14 -9.40 23.94 -6.89
C LEU A 14 -8.90 25.29 -6.36
N ASN A 15 -7.78 25.30 -5.62
CA ASN A 15 -7.19 26.54 -5.12
C ASN A 15 -6.77 27.47 -6.27
N GLU A 16 -6.17 26.94 -7.34
CA GLU A 16 -5.77 27.71 -8.52
C GLU A 16 -7.00 28.33 -9.22
N ALA A 17 -8.06 27.54 -9.40
CA ALA A 17 -9.30 28.00 -10.03
C ALA A 17 -9.95 29.16 -9.27
N TYR A 18 -10.00 29.09 -7.94
CA TYR A 18 -10.61 30.14 -7.14
C TYR A 18 -9.73 31.38 -6.97
N THR A 19 -8.41 31.23 -6.93
CA THR A 19 -7.49 32.38 -6.79
C THR A 19 -7.25 33.13 -8.10
N THR A 20 -7.25 32.42 -9.24
CA THR A 20 -6.90 33.00 -10.54
C THR A 20 -8.08 33.12 -11.51
N GLY A 21 -9.19 32.42 -11.24
CA GLY A 21 -10.32 32.32 -12.15
C GLY A 21 -10.06 31.44 -13.38
N ARG A 22 -8.99 30.64 -13.39
CA ARG A 22 -8.59 29.77 -14.52
C ARG A 22 -8.45 28.31 -14.07
N LEU A 23 -8.86 27.38 -14.93
CA LEU A 23 -8.58 25.96 -14.73
C LEU A 23 -7.26 25.60 -15.42
N SER A 24 -6.42 24.81 -14.77
CA SER A 24 -5.06 24.47 -15.20
C SER A 24 -4.98 23.62 -16.49
N CYS A 25 -6.12 23.25 -17.09
CA CYS A 25 -6.24 22.31 -18.21
C CYS A 25 -7.18 22.83 -19.32
N GLU A 26 -6.90 23.99 -19.91
CA GLU A 26 -7.72 24.53 -21.01
C GLU A 26 -7.38 23.98 -22.40
N ASP A 27 -6.21 23.36 -22.61
CA ASP A 27 -5.74 22.98 -23.96
C ASP A 27 -6.10 21.54 -24.39
N GLY A 28 -6.72 20.74 -23.51
CA GLY A 28 -7.16 19.37 -23.81
C GLY A 28 -6.04 18.36 -24.14
N SER A 29 -4.77 18.75 -23.99
CA SER A 29 -3.59 17.94 -24.32
C SER A 29 -3.12 17.05 -23.16
N ALA A 30 -3.67 17.27 -21.96
CA ALA A 30 -3.30 16.53 -20.75
C ALA A 30 -3.73 15.06 -20.82
N LEU A 31 -2.79 14.17 -20.48
CA LEU A 31 -3.05 12.73 -20.35
C LEU A 31 -4.15 12.51 -19.32
N ARG A 32 -5.23 11.81 -19.69
CA ARG A 32 -6.31 11.47 -18.74
C ARG A 32 -6.09 10.06 -18.21
N TYR A 33 -6.74 9.76 -17.09
CA TYR A 33 -6.67 8.43 -16.49
C TYR A 33 -7.13 7.30 -17.44
N ILE A 34 -8.13 7.57 -18.30
CA ILE A 34 -8.58 6.60 -19.32
C ILE A 34 -7.48 6.27 -20.32
N ASP A 35 -6.68 7.27 -20.71
CA ASP A 35 -5.58 7.09 -21.65
C ASP A 35 -4.47 6.25 -21.00
N TYR A 36 -4.17 6.49 -19.72
CA TYR A 36 -3.29 5.63 -18.91
C TYR A 36 -3.78 4.17 -18.86
N ALA A 37 -5.06 3.94 -18.57
CA ALA A 37 -5.62 2.60 -18.45
C ALA A 37 -5.51 1.79 -19.76
N ILE A 38 -5.72 2.46 -20.91
CA ILE A 38 -5.54 1.85 -22.24
C ILE A 38 -4.07 1.49 -22.47
N ILE A 39 -3.15 2.42 -22.16
CA ILE A 39 -1.71 2.18 -22.31
C ILE A 39 -1.25 1.03 -21.42
N GLU A 40 -1.66 1.00 -20.15
CA GLU A 40 -1.32 -0.07 -19.20
C GLU A 40 -1.81 -1.43 -19.70
N GLN A 41 -3.04 -1.50 -20.21
CA GLN A 41 -3.61 -2.74 -20.74
C GLN A 41 -2.85 -3.28 -21.96
N GLN A 42 -2.37 -2.39 -22.82
CA GLN A 42 -1.64 -2.74 -24.04
C GLN A 42 -0.15 -3.00 -23.81
N THR A 43 0.41 -2.52 -22.71
CA THR A 43 1.85 -2.66 -22.42
C THR A 43 2.19 -4.13 -22.13
N PRO A 44 3.11 -4.76 -22.89
CA PRO A 44 3.59 -6.09 -22.57
C PRO A 44 4.44 -6.05 -21.30
N MET A 45 4.01 -6.77 -20.26
CA MET A 45 4.63 -6.77 -18.94
C MET A 45 5.32 -8.11 -18.66
N THR A 46 6.06 -8.64 -19.63
CA THR A 46 6.69 -9.97 -19.53
C THR A 46 7.73 -10.04 -18.42
N ALA A 47 8.59 -9.02 -18.28
CA ALA A 47 9.59 -8.97 -17.21
C ALA A 47 8.95 -8.95 -15.81
N ALA A 48 7.89 -8.14 -15.62
CA ALA A 48 7.15 -8.09 -14.36
C ALA A 48 6.46 -9.42 -14.06
N SER A 49 5.80 -10.00 -15.06
CA SER A 49 5.15 -11.31 -14.96
C SER A 49 6.15 -12.39 -14.53
N THR A 50 7.30 -12.50 -15.19
CA THR A 50 8.36 -13.45 -14.81
C THR A 50 8.84 -13.23 -13.38
N PHE A 51 9.15 -11.99 -13.01
CA PHE A 51 9.59 -11.65 -11.66
C PHE A 51 8.59 -12.11 -10.59
N TRP A 52 7.31 -11.81 -10.79
CA TRP A 52 6.27 -12.15 -9.81
C TRP A 52 6.00 -13.65 -9.75
N LEU A 53 6.00 -14.34 -10.89
CA LEU A 53 5.89 -15.80 -10.93
C LEU A 53 7.06 -16.48 -10.23
N ASP A 54 8.28 -15.94 -10.35
CA ASP A 54 9.46 -16.50 -9.69
C ASP A 54 9.45 -16.22 -8.19
N SER A 55 9.12 -14.99 -7.80
CA SER A 55 9.04 -14.59 -6.38
C SER A 55 7.97 -15.39 -5.61
N LEU A 56 6.89 -15.75 -6.29
CA LEU A 56 5.75 -16.42 -5.70
C LEU A 56 5.66 -17.91 -6.01
N ARG A 57 6.53 -18.50 -6.85
CA ARG A 57 6.38 -19.86 -7.43
C ARG A 57 5.82 -20.93 -6.48
N ASP A 58 6.37 -21.03 -5.28
CA ASP A 58 5.97 -22.01 -4.25
C ASP A 58 5.12 -21.42 -3.12
N CYS A 59 4.57 -20.23 -3.31
CA CYS A 59 3.79 -19.51 -2.31
C CYS A 59 2.39 -20.07 -2.33
N LYS A 60 1.95 -20.59 -1.18
CA LYS A 60 0.55 -20.99 -1.01
C LYS A 60 -0.27 -19.75 -0.70
N ILE A 61 -0.46 -18.88 -1.68
CA ILE A 61 -1.17 -17.61 -1.48
C ILE A 61 -2.67 -17.82 -1.15
N ASP A 62 -3.23 -18.97 -1.53
CA ASP A 62 -4.57 -19.43 -1.13
C ASP A 62 -4.60 -19.99 0.32
N HIS A 63 -3.43 -20.18 0.96
CA HIS A 63 -3.35 -20.62 2.35
C HIS A 63 -3.45 -19.41 3.28
N HIS A 64 -4.45 -19.45 4.17
CA HIS A 64 -4.61 -18.43 5.18
C HIS A 64 -3.52 -18.53 6.25
N LEU A 65 -3.04 -17.37 6.68
CA LEU A 65 -2.13 -17.25 7.82
C LEU A 65 -2.82 -17.77 9.08
N SER A 66 -2.04 -18.43 9.94
CA SER A 66 -2.52 -18.97 11.22
C SER A 66 -2.68 -17.87 12.29
N LEU A 67 -3.46 -16.84 11.99
CA LEU A 67 -3.71 -15.72 12.90
C LEU A 67 -4.62 -16.16 14.06
N PRO A 68 -4.42 -15.61 15.28
CA PRO A 68 -5.27 -15.90 16.43
C PRO A 68 -6.61 -15.17 16.27
N PHE A 69 -7.61 -15.86 15.72
CA PHE A 69 -8.96 -15.31 15.57
C PHE A 69 -9.83 -15.60 16.80
N ASP A 70 -10.56 -14.58 17.28
CA ASP A 70 -11.53 -14.74 18.37
C ASP A 70 -12.82 -15.48 17.96
N ARG A 71 -13.07 -15.58 16.64
CA ARG A 71 -14.28 -16.19 16.06
C ARG A 71 -13.90 -17.02 14.84
N HIS A 72 -14.76 -17.96 14.47
CA HIS A 72 -14.59 -18.72 13.24
C HIS A 72 -14.55 -17.79 12.02
N ARG A 73 -13.54 -17.96 11.18
CA ARG A 73 -13.37 -17.17 9.97
C ARG A 73 -14.46 -17.53 8.96
N VAL A 74 -15.21 -16.55 8.48
CA VAL A 74 -16.17 -16.74 7.38
C VAL A 74 -15.40 -16.95 6.06
N SER A 75 -15.98 -17.71 5.11
CA SER A 75 -15.34 -17.92 3.81
C SER A 75 -15.16 -16.59 3.06
N ASP A 76 -14.19 -16.53 2.16
CA ASP A 76 -13.87 -15.29 1.43
C ASP A 76 -15.05 -14.77 0.59
N GLU A 77 -15.98 -15.63 0.19
CA GLU A 77 -17.22 -15.28 -0.52
C GLU A 77 -18.20 -14.46 0.36
N HIS A 78 -18.11 -14.58 1.69
CA HIS A 78 -19.01 -13.94 2.65
C HIS A 78 -18.32 -12.81 3.43
N ARG A 79 -17.25 -12.22 2.89
CA ARG A 79 -16.57 -11.07 3.51
C ARG A 79 -17.54 -9.89 3.60
N THR A 80 -17.71 -9.38 4.82
CA THR A 80 -18.70 -8.34 5.11
C THR A 80 -18.16 -6.92 4.94
N GLY A 81 -16.84 -6.77 4.78
CA GLY A 81 -16.16 -5.47 4.79
C GLY A 81 -16.20 -4.76 6.16
N ARG A 82 -16.77 -5.38 7.20
CA ARG A 82 -16.83 -4.79 8.54
C ARG A 82 -15.49 -4.91 9.26
N GLY A 83 -15.07 -3.83 9.93
CA GLY A 83 -13.86 -3.76 10.73
C GLY A 83 -13.87 -2.55 11.65
N ILE A 84 -12.90 -2.51 12.57
CA ILE A 84 -12.64 -1.39 13.47
C ILE A 84 -11.18 -0.96 13.30
N SER A 85 -10.91 0.32 13.49
CA SER A 85 -9.54 0.85 13.55
C SER A 85 -9.10 0.96 15.00
N ALA A 86 -7.93 0.40 15.30
CA ALA A 86 -7.22 0.60 16.56
C ALA A 86 -5.97 1.43 16.29
N SER A 87 -5.75 2.47 17.09
CA SER A 87 -4.60 3.37 16.96
C SER A 87 -3.79 3.36 18.25
N PHE A 88 -2.47 3.37 18.11
CA PHE A 88 -1.53 3.44 19.22
C PHE A 88 -0.31 4.25 18.79
N SER A 89 0.43 4.77 19.77
CA SER A 89 1.62 5.58 19.55
C SER A 89 2.82 4.98 20.27
N PHE A 90 3.98 5.04 19.63
CA PHE A 90 5.25 4.71 20.28
C PHE A 90 5.78 5.90 21.07
N SER A 91 6.51 5.62 22.17
CA SER A 91 7.19 6.67 22.93
C SER A 91 8.20 7.43 22.05
N GLU A 92 8.43 8.70 22.34
CA GLU A 92 9.40 9.53 21.61
C GLU A 92 10.80 8.88 21.57
N HIS A 93 11.25 8.35 22.71
CA HIS A 93 12.55 7.69 22.82
C HIS A 93 12.69 6.50 21.85
N LEU A 94 11.67 5.64 21.79
CA LEU A 94 11.65 4.51 20.86
C LEU A 94 11.64 4.99 19.41
N SER A 95 10.79 5.96 19.06
CA SER A 95 10.72 6.52 17.71
C SER A 95 12.05 7.13 17.27
N ARG A 96 12.72 7.92 18.13
CA ARG A 96 14.04 8.49 17.86
C ARG A 96 15.10 7.42 17.63
N THR A 97 15.10 6.38 18.46
CA THR A 97 16.06 5.28 18.35
C THR A 97 15.84 4.47 17.07
N PHE A 98 14.57 4.23 16.73
CA PHE A 98 14.16 3.59 15.48
C PHE A 98 14.67 4.40 14.29
N ILE A 99 14.38 5.70 14.22
CA ILE A 99 14.84 6.59 13.15
C ILE A 99 16.37 6.61 13.03
N ALA A 100 17.08 6.76 14.15
CA ALA A 100 18.54 6.78 14.15
C ALA A 100 19.14 5.46 13.63
N TYR A 101 18.56 4.31 14.00
CA TYR A 101 19.03 3.02 13.52
C TYR A 101 18.81 2.81 12.02
N ALA A 102 17.65 3.21 11.48
CA ALA A 102 17.37 3.19 10.04
C ALA A 102 18.41 4.03 9.28
N SER A 103 18.65 5.27 9.72
CA SER A 103 19.65 6.16 9.11
C SER A 103 21.06 5.58 9.16
N MET A 104 21.50 5.08 10.32
CA MET A 104 22.82 4.47 10.50
C MET A 104 23.02 3.23 9.61
N SER A 105 21.96 2.43 9.45
CA SER A 105 21.99 1.20 8.65
C SER A 105 21.78 1.44 7.15
N LYS A 106 21.54 2.70 6.74
CA LYS A 106 21.17 3.09 5.37
C LYS A 106 19.92 2.37 4.85
N ILE A 107 18.93 2.19 5.71
CA ILE A 107 17.66 1.53 5.41
C ILE A 107 16.53 2.53 5.58
N THR A 108 15.51 2.46 4.73
CA THR A 108 14.33 3.33 4.83
C THR A 108 13.51 2.98 6.08
N LEU A 109 12.84 3.99 6.64
CA LEU A 109 11.93 3.77 7.77
C LEU A 109 10.82 2.77 7.43
N GLU A 110 10.30 2.84 6.20
CA GLU A 110 9.32 1.91 5.65
C GLU A 110 9.82 0.46 5.72
N ASN A 111 11.01 0.17 5.18
CA ASN A 111 11.53 -1.20 5.15
C ASN A 111 11.84 -1.70 6.57
N MET A 112 12.24 -0.82 7.48
CA MET A 112 12.45 -1.19 8.86
C MET A 112 11.14 -1.50 9.59
N ALA A 113 10.09 -0.69 9.38
CA ALA A 113 8.76 -0.94 9.90
C ALA A 113 8.14 -2.21 9.31
N LEU A 114 8.34 -2.44 8.01
CA LEU A 114 7.93 -3.66 7.32
C LEU A 114 8.62 -4.90 7.91
N ALA A 115 9.93 -4.82 8.20
CA ALA A 115 10.66 -5.92 8.85
C ALA A 115 10.15 -6.18 10.28
N SER A 116 9.86 -5.13 11.05
CA SER A 116 9.18 -5.26 12.35
C SER A 116 7.80 -5.91 12.21
N TYR A 117 7.07 -5.61 11.13
CA TYR A 117 5.78 -6.22 10.84
C TYR A 117 5.87 -7.71 10.55
N TYR A 118 6.83 -8.15 9.73
CA TYR A 118 7.08 -9.58 9.52
C TYR A 118 7.50 -10.30 10.81
N ALA A 119 8.35 -9.68 11.63
CA ALA A 119 8.73 -10.24 12.92
C ALA A 119 7.53 -10.38 13.86
N PHE A 120 6.63 -9.40 13.86
CA PHE A 120 5.37 -9.44 14.60
C PHE A 120 4.47 -10.57 14.11
N LEU A 121 4.22 -10.65 12.80
CA LEU A 121 3.41 -11.72 12.20
C LEU A 121 3.98 -13.11 12.50
N PHE A 122 5.30 -13.29 12.36
CA PHE A 122 5.96 -14.56 12.68
C PHE A 122 5.70 -15.01 14.13
N LYS A 123 5.71 -14.06 15.08
CA LYS A 123 5.38 -14.37 16.48
C LYS A 123 3.88 -14.63 16.66
N LEU A 124 3.04 -13.86 15.98
CA LEU A 124 1.60 -13.93 16.08
C LEU A 124 1.04 -15.25 15.50
N THR A 125 1.63 -15.77 14.43
CA THR A 125 1.26 -17.03 13.77
C THR A 125 2.01 -18.24 14.33
N ASN A 126 2.58 -18.12 15.53
CA ASN A 126 3.29 -19.19 16.23
C ASN A 126 4.46 -19.81 15.41
N GLY A 127 5.18 -18.96 14.67
CA GLY A 127 6.41 -19.33 13.96
C GLY A 127 6.23 -19.71 12.49
N GLU A 128 5.12 -19.32 11.85
CA GLU A 128 4.93 -19.50 10.42
C GLU A 128 6.03 -18.78 9.62
N LYS A 129 6.74 -19.54 8.77
CA LYS A 129 7.98 -19.08 8.13
C LYS A 129 7.79 -18.49 6.74
N ASP A 130 6.67 -18.76 6.07
CA ASP A 130 6.45 -18.31 4.70
C ASP A 130 5.29 -17.33 4.70
N LEU A 131 5.61 -16.04 4.88
CA LEU A 131 4.62 -14.99 5.06
C LEU A 131 4.49 -14.17 3.79
N CYS A 132 3.28 -14.08 3.25
CA CYS A 132 2.94 -13.21 2.13
C CYS A 132 1.93 -12.15 2.58
N ILE A 133 2.28 -10.88 2.41
CA ILE A 133 1.44 -9.74 2.80
C ILE A 133 1.18 -8.84 1.59
N GLY A 134 0.09 -8.08 1.62
CA GLY A 134 -0.14 -7.01 0.65
C GLY A 134 0.63 -5.75 1.01
N MET A 135 1.16 -5.04 0.02
CA MET A 135 1.64 -3.68 0.20
C MET A 135 0.99 -2.77 -0.82
N ASN A 136 0.41 -1.67 -0.34
CA ASN A 136 -0.17 -0.65 -1.21
C ASN A 136 0.95 0.18 -1.81
N THR A 137 0.99 0.27 -3.13
CA THR A 137 1.92 1.09 -3.89
C THR A 137 1.18 2.28 -4.46
N ARG A 138 1.86 3.41 -4.63
CA ARG A 138 1.25 4.64 -5.16
C ARG A 138 0.83 4.51 -6.62
N GLY A 139 1.37 3.53 -7.36
CA GLY A 139 1.12 3.28 -8.78
C GLY A 139 1.46 4.40 -9.77
N ARG A 140 1.95 5.54 -9.29
CA ARG A 140 2.44 6.67 -10.11
C ARG A 140 3.94 6.53 -10.35
N TYR A 141 4.32 5.53 -11.14
CA TYR A 141 5.71 5.18 -11.40
C TYR A 141 6.40 6.07 -12.44
N LYS A 142 5.66 6.97 -13.10
CA LYS A 142 6.20 7.98 -14.02
C LYS A 142 5.79 9.38 -13.59
N PRO A 143 6.64 10.40 -13.83
CA PRO A 143 6.31 11.80 -13.53
C PRO A 143 5.03 12.29 -14.21
N GLU A 144 4.78 11.85 -15.45
CA GLU A 144 3.58 12.20 -16.23
C GLU A 144 2.25 11.76 -15.59
N LEU A 145 2.29 10.80 -14.65
CA LEU A 145 1.11 10.31 -13.94
C LEU A 145 0.83 11.12 -12.67
N MET A 146 1.78 11.90 -12.16
CA MET A 146 1.61 12.66 -10.92
C MET A 146 0.44 13.66 -10.94
N PRO A 147 0.20 14.43 -12.02
CA PRO A 147 -0.88 15.42 -12.05
C PRO A 147 -2.25 14.85 -12.43
N ILE A 148 -2.40 13.53 -12.58
CA ILE A 148 -3.65 12.93 -13.08
C ILE A 148 -4.56 12.53 -11.91
N ILE A 149 -5.81 12.97 -11.91
CA ILE A 149 -6.82 12.45 -10.99
C ILE A 149 -7.26 11.06 -11.47
N GLY A 150 -7.10 10.03 -10.63
CA GLY A 150 -7.40 8.65 -11.00
C GLY A 150 -7.13 7.63 -9.89
N MET A 151 -7.45 6.35 -10.15
CA MET A 151 -7.19 5.26 -9.22
C MET A 151 -5.87 4.56 -9.59
N PHE A 152 -4.74 5.07 -9.09
CA PHE A 152 -3.43 4.47 -9.40
C PHE A 152 -2.97 3.47 -8.35
N VAL A 153 -3.51 3.53 -7.13
CA VAL A 153 -3.08 2.62 -6.05
C VAL A 153 -3.16 1.16 -6.53
N ASN A 154 -2.02 0.48 -6.44
CA ASN A 154 -1.90 -0.93 -6.74
C ASN A 154 -1.53 -1.69 -5.46
N VAL A 155 -1.87 -2.97 -5.39
CA VAL A 155 -1.42 -3.85 -4.30
C VAL A 155 -0.39 -4.80 -4.88
N ILE A 156 0.74 -4.98 -4.19
CA ILE A 156 1.71 -6.02 -4.54
C ILE A 156 1.87 -7.02 -3.40
N PRO A 157 2.03 -8.32 -3.72
CA PRO A 157 2.31 -9.34 -2.73
C PRO A 157 3.80 -9.32 -2.38
N LEU A 158 4.12 -9.16 -1.10
CA LEU A 158 5.49 -9.28 -0.59
C LEU A 158 5.61 -10.58 0.19
N ARG A 159 6.36 -11.52 -0.35
CA ARG A 159 6.62 -12.83 0.26
C ARG A 159 7.99 -12.86 0.92
N CYS A 160 8.02 -13.08 2.23
CA CYS A 160 9.25 -13.28 2.99
C CYS A 160 9.28 -14.70 3.58
N LYS A 161 10.34 -15.46 3.25
CA LYS A 161 10.64 -16.74 3.89
C LYS A 161 11.56 -16.51 5.08
N LEU A 162 10.99 -16.42 6.28
CA LEU A 162 11.72 -16.18 7.52
C LEU A 162 12.49 -17.42 7.98
N ASP A 163 13.71 -17.16 8.44
CA ASP A 163 14.51 -18.13 9.19
C ASP A 163 14.53 -17.74 10.68
N PRO A 164 14.09 -18.61 11.60
CA PRO A 164 14.15 -18.36 13.04
C PRO A 164 15.56 -18.08 13.58
N CYS A 165 16.61 -18.49 12.86
CA CYS A 165 18.00 -18.24 13.22
C CYS A 165 18.49 -16.84 12.84
N TRP A 166 17.72 -16.06 12.08
CA TRP A 166 18.11 -14.71 11.71
C TRP A 166 18.11 -13.77 12.90
N SER A 167 19.15 -12.93 12.98
CA SER A 167 19.08 -11.71 13.77
C SER A 167 18.09 -10.75 13.14
N PHE A 168 17.54 -9.82 13.94
CA PHE A 168 16.67 -8.78 13.40
C PHE A 168 17.38 -7.96 12.31
N ALA A 169 18.67 -7.64 12.49
CA ALA A 169 19.46 -6.95 11.48
C ALA A 169 19.55 -7.73 10.14
N ARG A 170 19.59 -9.06 10.19
CA ARG A 170 19.54 -9.91 8.99
C ARG A 170 18.16 -9.82 8.33
N LEU A 171 17.08 -9.94 9.11
CA LEU A 171 15.71 -9.80 8.61
C LEU A 171 15.49 -8.46 7.90
N VAL A 172 15.94 -7.35 8.49
CA VAL A 172 15.79 -6.02 7.88
C VAL A 172 16.50 -5.94 6.52
N LYS A 173 17.69 -6.55 6.38
CA LYS A 173 18.40 -6.60 5.09
C LYS A 173 17.64 -7.40 4.04
N GLU A 174 17.11 -8.57 4.41
CA GLU A 174 16.32 -9.42 3.51
C GLU A 174 15.05 -8.72 3.05
N VAL A 175 14.33 -8.09 3.99
CA VAL A 175 13.13 -7.30 3.68
C VAL A 175 13.47 -6.09 2.80
N HIS A 176 14.59 -5.41 3.06
CA HIS A 176 15.01 -4.27 2.25
C HIS A 176 15.33 -4.68 0.81
N GLN A 177 16.04 -5.79 0.61
CA GLN A 177 16.34 -6.33 -0.72
C GLN A 177 15.04 -6.71 -1.45
N MET A 178 14.19 -7.51 -0.80
CA MET A 178 12.89 -7.93 -1.33
C MET A 178 12.01 -6.73 -1.72
N ALA A 179 11.90 -5.71 -0.87
CA ALA A 179 11.10 -4.52 -1.14
C ALA A 179 11.68 -3.70 -2.30
N THR A 180 13.01 -3.59 -2.38
CA THR A 180 13.69 -2.88 -3.48
C THR A 180 13.45 -3.59 -4.81
N ASP A 181 13.64 -4.91 -4.87
CA ASP A 181 13.42 -5.70 -6.09
C ASP A 181 11.95 -5.63 -6.53
N SER A 182 11.03 -5.77 -5.57
CA SER A 182 9.58 -5.68 -5.81
C SER A 182 9.14 -4.30 -6.29
N SER A 183 9.79 -3.22 -5.83
CA SER A 183 9.43 -1.85 -6.21
C SER A 183 9.57 -1.59 -7.72
N HIS A 184 10.52 -2.26 -8.38
CA HIS A 184 10.74 -2.15 -9.82
C HIS A 184 9.57 -2.66 -10.65
N TYR A 185 8.73 -3.55 -10.07
CA TYR A 185 7.57 -4.15 -10.72
C TYR A 185 6.26 -3.83 -9.98
N SER A 186 6.28 -2.79 -9.14
CA SER A 186 5.15 -2.33 -8.31
C SER A 186 3.91 -1.88 -9.09
N TYR A 187 4.08 -1.60 -10.38
CA TYR A 187 3.04 -1.20 -11.32
C TYR A 187 2.25 -2.39 -11.90
N PHE A 188 2.66 -3.63 -11.64
CA PHE A 188 1.98 -4.81 -12.18
C PHE A 188 0.78 -5.21 -11.29
N PRO A 189 -0.46 -5.26 -11.82
CA PRO A 189 -1.65 -5.45 -10.99
C PRO A 189 -1.69 -6.81 -10.27
N LEU A 190 -2.08 -6.82 -8.98
CA LEU A 190 -2.24 -8.05 -8.18
C LEU A 190 -3.08 -9.11 -8.90
N GLN A 191 -4.20 -8.71 -9.50
CA GLN A 191 -5.10 -9.63 -10.19
C GLN A 191 -4.41 -10.33 -11.37
N ARG A 192 -3.49 -9.65 -12.06
CA ARG A 192 -2.68 -10.26 -13.13
C ARG A 192 -1.63 -11.22 -12.56
N ILE A 193 -1.04 -10.89 -11.41
CA ILE A 193 -0.12 -11.80 -10.70
C ILE A 193 -0.86 -13.10 -10.33
N LEU A 194 -2.01 -12.96 -9.68
CA LEU A 194 -2.82 -14.09 -9.20
C LEU A 194 -3.36 -14.94 -10.35
N ALA A 195 -3.83 -14.33 -11.44
CA ALA A 195 -4.35 -15.05 -12.61
C ALA A 195 -3.30 -15.91 -13.32
N GLN A 196 -2.01 -15.60 -13.17
CA GLN A 196 -0.91 -16.36 -13.76
C GLN A 196 -0.31 -17.37 -12.78
N HIS A 197 -0.66 -17.31 -11.50
CA HIS A 197 -0.05 -18.12 -10.46
C HIS A 197 -0.63 -19.54 -10.45
N PRO A 198 0.20 -20.60 -10.61
CA PRO A 198 -0.29 -21.96 -10.84
C PRO A 198 -1.04 -22.58 -9.65
N LEU A 199 -0.78 -22.09 -8.43
CA LEU A 199 -1.43 -22.59 -7.21
C LEU A 199 -2.68 -21.79 -6.80
N VAL A 200 -3.05 -20.75 -7.56
CA VAL A 200 -4.25 -19.95 -7.30
C VAL A 200 -5.40 -20.53 -8.08
N SER A 201 -6.38 -21.09 -7.38
CA SER A 201 -7.56 -21.72 -8.01
C SER A 201 -8.86 -20.94 -7.79
N LYS A 202 -8.84 -19.97 -6.88
CA LYS A 202 -9.96 -19.09 -6.51
C LYS A 202 -9.44 -17.65 -6.39
N PRO A 203 -10.31 -16.63 -6.29
CA PRO A 203 -9.86 -15.29 -5.93
C PRO A 203 -9.11 -15.33 -4.60
N ALA A 204 -7.78 -15.25 -4.66
CA ALA A 204 -6.91 -15.25 -3.49
C ALA A 204 -6.87 -13.85 -2.89
N PHE A 205 -7.07 -13.76 -1.58
CA PHE A 205 -6.89 -12.52 -0.84
C PHE A 205 -5.67 -12.64 0.06
N LEU A 206 -4.93 -11.54 0.16
CA LEU A 206 -3.89 -11.43 1.17
C LEU A 206 -4.56 -11.17 2.52
N ASP A 207 -4.28 -12.02 3.50
CA ASP A 207 -4.89 -11.95 4.82
C ASP A 207 -4.57 -10.66 5.57
N THR A 208 -3.41 -10.08 5.25
CA THR A 208 -2.92 -8.87 5.86
C THR A 208 -2.25 -7.99 4.82
N SER A 209 -2.33 -6.67 5.04
CA SER A 209 -1.60 -5.66 4.30
C SER A 209 -0.76 -4.79 5.22
N PHE A 210 0.29 -4.20 4.67
CA PHE A 210 1.13 -3.20 5.32
C PHE A 210 1.13 -1.92 4.48
N GLN A 211 1.03 -0.78 5.16
CA GLN A 211 1.12 0.54 4.55
C GLN A 211 1.95 1.43 5.46
N PHE A 212 2.87 2.20 4.86
CA PHE A 212 3.68 3.18 5.54
C PHE A 212 3.51 4.54 4.90
N ASP A 213 3.00 5.48 5.68
CA ASP A 213 2.86 6.88 5.27
C ASP A 213 3.77 7.75 6.14
N SER A 214 4.66 8.49 5.50
CA SER A 214 5.52 9.46 6.20
C SER A 214 4.84 10.83 6.28
N ASN A 215 5.12 11.58 7.35
CA ASN A 215 4.56 12.92 7.59
C ASN A 215 4.86 13.94 6.49
N THR A 216 5.86 13.72 5.63
CA THR A 216 6.06 14.55 4.43
C THR A 216 4.82 14.53 3.51
N THR A 217 4.04 13.45 3.56
CA THR A 217 2.76 13.29 2.86
C THR A 217 1.57 13.90 3.64
N GLN A 218 1.73 14.23 4.93
CA GLN A 218 0.71 14.87 5.78
C GLN A 218 0.91 16.38 5.96
N ASN A 219 2.10 16.93 5.65
CA ASN A 219 2.34 18.38 5.59
C ASN A 219 1.69 19.05 4.37
N MET A 220 0.67 18.41 3.80
CA MET A 220 -0.19 19.05 2.82
C MET A 220 -1.21 19.84 3.63
N SER A 221 -1.26 21.16 3.41
CA SER A 221 -2.25 22.01 4.06
C SER A 221 -3.63 21.46 3.75
N ASN A 222 -4.23 20.80 4.74
CA ASN A 222 -5.64 20.35 4.72
C ASN A 222 -6.63 21.51 4.64
N GLU A 223 -6.13 22.74 4.52
CA GLU A 223 -6.91 23.97 4.39
C GLU A 223 -6.96 24.40 2.93
N ILE A 224 -8.17 24.45 2.36
CA ILE A 224 -8.48 25.22 1.16
C ILE A 224 -8.85 26.61 1.64
N ILE A 225 -8.22 27.64 1.08
CA ILE A 225 -8.58 29.04 1.35
C ILE A 225 -9.31 29.56 0.12
N LEU A 226 -10.60 29.85 0.28
CA LEU A 226 -11.47 30.43 -0.72
C LEU A 226 -11.82 31.86 -0.25
N ASP A 227 -11.05 32.85 -0.69
CA ASP A 227 -11.15 34.24 -0.23
C ASP A 227 -11.11 34.38 1.31
N ASP A 228 -12.25 34.60 1.95
CA ASP A 228 -12.44 34.73 3.40
C ASP A 228 -12.86 33.42 4.09
N VAL A 229 -13.11 32.35 3.33
CA VAL A 229 -13.54 31.04 3.83
C VAL A 229 -12.37 30.06 3.89
N ARG A 230 -12.15 29.47 5.07
CA ARG A 230 -11.23 28.35 5.25
C ARG A 230 -12.01 27.04 5.35
N LEU A 231 -11.75 26.12 4.43
CA LEU A 231 -12.27 24.77 4.48
C LEU A 231 -11.18 23.83 4.96
N SER A 232 -11.43 23.05 6.02
CA SER A 232 -10.51 22.02 6.48
C SER A 232 -11.04 20.62 6.15
N LEU A 233 -10.15 19.74 5.69
CA LEU A 233 -10.46 18.31 5.57
C LEU A 233 -10.75 17.73 6.96
N VAL A 234 -12.00 17.31 7.17
CA VAL A 234 -12.39 16.55 8.36
C VAL A 234 -12.08 15.07 8.09
N PRO A 235 -11.28 14.40 8.94
CA PRO A 235 -11.01 12.97 8.77
C PRO A 235 -12.32 12.18 8.82
N TYR A 236 -12.56 11.37 7.79
CA TYR A 236 -13.72 10.49 7.74
C TYR A 236 -13.56 9.37 8.78
N SER A 237 -14.44 9.33 9.78
CA SER A 237 -14.53 8.21 10.72
C SER A 237 -15.58 7.22 10.22
N THR A 238 -15.15 6.04 9.78
CA THR A 238 -16.03 4.88 9.63
C THR A 238 -16.41 4.36 11.02
N LYS A 239 -17.41 4.96 11.66
CA LYS A 239 -18.19 4.22 12.65
C LYS A 239 -19.10 3.27 11.88
N ILE A 240 -18.78 1.98 11.92
CA ILE A 240 -19.76 0.97 11.54
C ILE A 240 -20.91 1.07 12.54
N GLY A 241 -22.13 1.21 12.03
CA GLY A 241 -23.34 1.29 12.84
C GLY A 241 -23.33 0.17 13.89
N THR A 242 -23.54 0.56 15.14
CA THR A 242 -23.85 -0.33 16.24
C THR A 242 -25.27 -0.87 16.05
N ASP A 243 -25.50 -1.61 14.98
CA ASP A 243 -26.69 -2.46 14.91
C ASP A 243 -26.33 -3.76 15.62
N GLU A 244 -26.97 -3.93 16.77
CA GLU A 244 -26.88 -5.06 17.68
C GLU A 244 -27.00 -6.39 16.93
N ILE A 245 -26.15 -7.35 17.29
CA ILE A 245 -26.42 -8.79 17.17
C ILE A 245 -26.28 -9.39 18.55
#